data_AF-A0A2U1FBM3-F1
#
_entry.id   AF-A0A2U1FBM3-F1
#
_cell.length_a   1.000
_cell.length_b   1.000
_cell.length_c   1.000
_cell.angle_alpha   90.00
_cell.angle_beta   90.00
_cell.angle_gamma   90.00
#
_symmetry.space_group_name_H-M   'P 1'
#
loop_
_entity.id
_entity.type
_entity.pdbx_description
1 polymer ?
#
loop_
_entity_poly.entity_id
_entity_poly.type
_entity_poly.pdbx_seq_one_letter_code
_entity_poly.pdbx_strand_id
1 'polypeptide(L)'
;MGQLSFWSADARPRGLGDLEGLLCGPGQAELFGRGSAARLVIVLGPPPQPEDDAGEDADARDDAEDDAEDDAEDDAEVPDAPAEPAFEDPVPDLDVDLEDLAFLDLDPDELAARFGVRAGPGPRPTGVSLPRGCGDPGFERQQSRIARTPVCDRPPQAEDPVARWRARAVCCALEARGVPAEVGHAGDGRPEVRTAFRTDLADLARGWTTDRGTKVLPPGFELDGPRLRLWVLAAGGRDGRAYSLGLDPVARCLDELLLTASRRAGLGATLAGDGRSPALRIVGARRQGRLGELVGRPPRDLVEGIWPV
;
A
#
# COMPACT_ATOMS: atom_id res chain seq x y z
N MET A 1 -0.46 31.59 -13.60
CA MET A 1 -0.61 31.30 -12.15
C MET A 1 -2.04 30.87 -11.92
N GLY A 2 -2.29 29.55 -11.86
CA GLY A 2 -3.62 29.02 -11.61
C GLY A 2 -3.99 29.26 -10.15
N GLN A 3 -5.17 29.83 -9.93
CA GLN A 3 -5.74 29.99 -8.59
C GLN A 3 -5.88 28.59 -7.98
N LEU A 4 -5.03 28.26 -6.99
CA LEU A 4 -5.11 26.99 -6.27
C LEU A 4 -6.48 26.93 -5.61
N SER A 5 -7.32 25.98 -6.03
CA SER A 5 -8.61 25.80 -5.40
C SER A 5 -8.39 25.40 -3.94
N PHE A 6 -9.14 25.99 -3.01
CA PHE A 6 -9.07 25.70 -1.56
C PHE A 6 -9.21 24.20 -1.21
N TRP A 7 -9.78 23.44 -2.15
CA TRP A 7 -10.02 22.00 -2.06
C TRP A 7 -8.92 21.14 -2.69
N SER A 8 -7.86 21.76 -3.20
CA SER A 8 -6.69 21.06 -3.73
C SER A 8 -5.90 20.39 -2.62
N ALA A 9 -5.30 19.24 -2.91
CA ALA A 9 -4.46 18.52 -1.96
C ALA A 9 -3.29 19.37 -1.46
N ASP A 10 -2.72 20.21 -2.34
CA ASP A 10 -1.56 21.05 -2.02
C ASP A 10 -1.93 22.27 -1.15
N ALA A 11 -3.22 22.54 -0.97
CA ALA A 11 -3.71 23.69 -0.19
C ALA A 11 -4.08 23.31 1.26
N ARG A 12 -3.99 22.04 1.65
CA ARG A 12 -4.41 21.54 2.97
C ARG A 12 -3.26 20.81 3.67
N PRO A 13 -3.12 20.95 5.00
CA PRO A 13 -2.17 20.16 5.76
C PRO A 13 -2.54 18.68 5.69
N ARG A 14 -1.53 17.82 5.67
CA ARG A 14 -1.71 16.37 5.68
C ARG A 14 -2.29 15.93 7.02
N GLY A 15 -3.33 15.11 6.99
CA GLY A 15 -3.98 14.60 8.19
C GLY A 15 -4.39 13.14 8.05
N LEU A 16 -4.70 12.51 9.19
CA LEU A 16 -5.19 11.13 9.23
C LEU A 16 -6.51 10.97 8.45
N GLY A 17 -7.36 12.01 8.43
CA GLY A 17 -8.61 12.00 7.65
C GLY A 17 -8.43 11.88 6.13
N ASP A 18 -7.22 12.14 5.61
CA ASP A 18 -6.95 11.94 4.19
C ASP A 18 -6.91 10.44 3.83
N LEU A 19 -6.53 9.58 4.79
CA LEU A 19 -6.36 8.14 4.63
C LEU A 19 -7.66 7.44 4.24
N GLU A 20 -8.81 8.09 4.45
CA GLU A 20 -10.09 7.67 3.92
C GLU A 20 -10.08 7.49 2.40
N GLY A 21 -9.23 8.23 1.68
CA GLY A 21 -9.01 8.04 0.25
C GLY A 21 -8.46 6.65 -0.12
N LEU A 22 -7.64 6.04 0.75
CA LEU A 22 -7.17 4.67 0.56
C LEU A 22 -8.33 3.67 0.78
N LEU A 23 -9.23 3.97 1.73
CA LEU A 23 -10.38 3.14 2.07
C LEU A 23 -11.52 3.20 1.04
N CYS A 24 -11.62 4.29 0.27
CA CYS A 24 -12.47 4.36 -0.92
C CYS A 24 -12.09 3.33 -2.00
N GLY A 25 -10.80 2.95 -2.05
CA GLY A 25 -10.26 1.99 -3.00
C GLY A 25 -9.84 0.69 -2.29
N PRO A 26 -8.64 0.15 -2.59
CA PRO A 26 -8.22 -1.17 -2.14
C PRO A 26 -7.87 -1.28 -0.65
N GLY A 27 -7.72 -0.16 0.07
CA GLY A 27 -7.28 -0.17 1.46
C GLY A 27 -8.35 -0.70 2.41
N GLN A 28 -7.99 -1.58 3.33
CA GLN A 28 -8.82 -2.09 4.42
C GLN A 28 -8.36 -1.48 5.75
N ALA A 29 -9.28 -1.42 6.71
CA ALA A 29 -8.97 -1.11 8.09
C ALA A 29 -9.37 -2.29 8.98
N GLU A 30 -8.45 -2.74 9.83
CA GLU A 30 -8.69 -3.85 10.74
C GLU A 30 -8.60 -3.35 12.18
N LEU A 31 -9.64 -3.62 12.97
CA LEU A 31 -9.72 -3.26 14.38
C LEU A 31 -9.12 -4.36 15.27
N PHE A 32 -8.47 -3.95 16.35
CA PHE A 32 -7.92 -4.82 17.39
C PHE A 32 -8.38 -4.39 18.79
N GLY A 33 -8.35 -5.31 19.75
CA GLY A 33 -8.56 -5.01 21.17
C GLY A 33 -9.88 -4.30 21.46
N ARG A 34 -11.00 -4.81 20.94
CA ARG A 34 -12.34 -4.18 21.01
C ARG A 34 -12.41 -2.79 20.35
N GLY A 35 -11.59 -2.56 19.31
CA GLY A 35 -11.55 -1.31 18.56
C GLY A 35 -10.75 -0.19 19.23
N SER A 36 -9.80 -0.55 20.09
CA SER A 36 -8.86 0.38 20.74
C SER A 36 -7.66 0.72 19.86
N ALA A 37 -7.29 -0.17 18.94
CA ALA A 37 -6.26 0.05 17.94
C ALA A 37 -6.75 -0.43 16.58
N ALA A 38 -6.16 0.09 15.52
CA ALA A 38 -6.41 -0.36 14.16
C ALA A 38 -5.14 -0.38 13.32
N ARG A 39 -5.14 -1.18 12.26
CA ARG A 39 -4.14 -1.11 11.18
C ARG A 39 -4.80 -0.90 9.84
N LEU A 40 -4.04 -0.33 8.90
CA LEU A 40 -4.43 -0.27 7.49
C LEU A 40 -3.66 -1.34 6.72
N VAL A 41 -4.35 -1.97 5.77
CA VAL A 41 -3.78 -2.96 4.84
C VAL A 41 -4.21 -2.58 3.43
N ILE A 42 -3.27 -2.38 2.51
CA ILE A 42 -3.54 -1.93 1.14
C ILE A 42 -2.86 -2.88 0.16
N VAL A 43 -3.64 -3.73 -0.49
CA VAL A 43 -3.16 -4.65 -1.54
C VAL A 43 -3.22 -3.94 -2.89
N LEU A 44 -2.11 -3.92 -3.62
CA LEU A 44 -1.94 -3.09 -4.82
C LEU A 44 -1.77 -3.92 -6.08
N GLY A 45 -2.37 -3.45 -7.16
CA GLY A 45 -2.35 -4.13 -8.46
C GLY A 45 -3.61 -4.97 -8.72
N PRO A 46 -3.83 -5.34 -10.00
CA PRO A 46 -4.98 -6.14 -10.39
C PRO A 46 -4.91 -7.52 -9.73
N PRO A 47 -6.04 -8.13 -9.33
CA PRO A 47 -6.04 -9.49 -8.80
C PRO A 47 -5.45 -10.45 -9.85
N PRO A 48 -4.73 -11.51 -9.43
CA PRO A 48 -4.23 -12.50 -10.36
C PRO A 48 -5.38 -13.10 -11.16
N GLN A 49 -5.14 -13.31 -12.46
CA GLN A 49 -6.05 -14.09 -13.29
C GLN A 49 -6.11 -15.50 -12.70
N PRO A 50 -7.30 -16.13 -12.60
CA PRO A 50 -7.33 -17.55 -12.30
C PRO A 50 -6.44 -18.23 -13.33
N GLU A 51 -5.58 -19.15 -12.87
CA GLU A 51 -4.89 -20.04 -13.81
C GLU A 51 -6.01 -20.71 -14.61
N ASP A 52 -5.99 -20.55 -15.94
CA ASP A 52 -6.90 -21.31 -16.79
C ASP A 52 -6.55 -22.76 -16.52
N ASP A 53 -7.40 -23.47 -15.76
CA ASP A 53 -7.42 -24.93 -15.70
C ASP A 53 -7.79 -25.41 -17.11
N ALA A 54 -6.81 -25.31 -18.01
CA ALA A 54 -6.89 -25.74 -19.38
C ALA A 54 -6.97 -27.26 -19.35
N GLY A 55 -8.21 -27.74 -19.30
CA GLY A 55 -8.63 -29.11 -19.60
C GLY A 55 -7.74 -30.19 -19.02
N GLU A 56 -8.06 -30.68 -17.83
CA GLU A 56 -7.78 -32.09 -17.58
C GLU A 56 -8.58 -32.89 -18.61
N ASP A 57 -7.82 -33.41 -19.57
CA ASP A 57 -8.26 -34.26 -20.65
C ASP A 57 -9.16 -35.37 -20.10
N ALA A 58 -10.38 -35.41 -20.64
CA ALA A 58 -11.20 -36.59 -20.63
C ALA A 58 -10.51 -37.65 -21.49
N ASP A 59 -9.62 -38.47 -20.90
CA ASP A 59 -9.26 -39.80 -21.39
C ASP A 59 -8.37 -40.53 -20.35
N ALA A 60 -9.01 -41.18 -19.39
CA ALA A 60 -8.43 -42.34 -18.72
C ALA A 60 -9.49 -43.45 -18.69
N ARG A 61 -9.43 -44.27 -19.74
CA ARG A 61 -10.07 -45.58 -19.79
C ARG A 61 -9.45 -46.46 -18.72
N ASP A 62 -10.33 -47.14 -17.98
CA ASP A 62 -10.32 -48.58 -17.75
C ASP A 62 -8.92 -49.23 -17.78
N ASP A 63 -8.39 -49.57 -16.61
CA ASP A 63 -7.76 -50.86 -16.36
C ASP A 63 -7.76 -51.12 -14.85
N ALA A 64 -8.57 -52.11 -14.48
CA ALA A 64 -8.70 -52.65 -13.14
C ALA A 64 -7.67 -53.75 -12.88
N GLU A 65 -7.42 -53.98 -11.58
CA GLU A 65 -6.78 -55.14 -10.95
C GLU A 65 -5.22 -55.15 -11.11
N ASP A 66 -4.41 -55.38 -10.09
CA ASP A 66 -4.57 -56.35 -9.00
C ASP A 66 -3.61 -56.10 -7.81
N ASP A 67 -4.00 -56.66 -6.65
CA ASP A 67 -3.20 -57.14 -5.52
C ASP A 67 -2.31 -56.19 -4.68
N ALA A 68 -2.66 -55.99 -3.40
CA ALA A 68 -2.24 -56.91 -2.32
C ALA A 68 -2.54 -56.34 -0.91
N GLU A 69 -3.02 -57.24 -0.06
CA GLU A 69 -3.29 -57.18 1.39
C GLU A 69 -2.10 -56.66 2.22
N ASP A 70 -2.34 -55.75 3.16
CA ASP A 70 -2.50 -55.98 4.61
C ASP A 70 -1.16 -55.98 5.37
N ASP A 71 -0.96 -54.97 6.20
CA ASP A 71 -0.67 -55.17 7.62
C ASP A 71 -0.56 -53.80 8.31
N ALA A 72 -1.40 -53.64 9.32
CA ALA A 72 -1.45 -52.50 10.23
C ALA A 72 -0.31 -52.58 11.25
N GLU A 73 0.39 -51.46 11.49
CA GLU A 73 0.89 -51.16 12.83
C GLU A 73 0.62 -49.69 13.20
N ASP A 74 -0.08 -49.61 14.32
CA ASP A 74 -0.47 -48.48 15.15
C ASP A 74 0.75 -48.00 15.93
N ASP A 75 1.00 -46.69 15.93
CA ASP A 75 1.62 -46.02 17.07
C ASP A 75 1.24 -44.53 17.04
N ALA A 76 0.31 -44.18 17.92
CA ALA A 76 -0.14 -42.83 18.17
C ALA A 76 0.93 -42.03 18.94
N GLU A 77 1.58 -41.07 18.26
CA GLU A 77 2.45 -40.10 18.89
C GLU A 77 1.64 -38.86 19.33
N VAL A 78 1.64 -38.60 20.64
CA VAL A 78 0.97 -37.47 21.29
C VAL A 78 1.78 -36.19 21.06
N PRO A 79 1.24 -35.12 20.44
CA PRO A 79 1.94 -33.85 20.41
C PRO A 79 1.74 -33.07 21.72
N ASP A 80 2.86 -32.68 22.30
CA ASP A 80 2.98 -31.77 23.46
C ASP A 80 2.57 -30.33 23.10
N ALA A 81 2.16 -29.58 24.11
CA ALA A 81 1.55 -28.25 24.02
C ALA A 81 2.47 -27.17 23.40
N PRO A 82 1.92 -26.09 22.81
CA PRO A 82 2.75 -25.00 22.29
C PRO A 82 3.35 -24.15 23.42
N ALA A 83 4.67 -23.97 23.36
CA ALA A 83 5.40 -22.97 24.13
C ALA A 83 5.14 -21.56 23.56
N GLU A 84 4.89 -20.60 24.44
CA GLU A 84 4.78 -19.17 24.09
C GLU A 84 6.13 -18.61 23.62
N PRO A 85 6.20 -17.79 22.56
CA PRO A 85 7.43 -17.08 22.24
C PRO A 85 7.56 -15.81 23.10
N ALA A 86 8.63 -15.77 23.89
CA ALA A 86 9.15 -14.58 24.52
C ALA A 86 9.57 -13.55 23.44
N PHE A 87 9.01 -12.35 23.51
CA PHE A 87 9.48 -11.18 22.78
C PHE A 87 10.64 -10.57 23.55
N GLU A 88 11.82 -10.51 22.94
CA GLU A 88 12.82 -9.46 23.19
C GLU A 88 13.93 -9.55 22.14
N ASP A 89 13.99 -8.58 21.24
CA ASP A 89 15.26 -8.10 20.69
C ASP A 89 15.12 -6.61 20.30
N PRO A 90 16.21 -5.82 20.44
CA PRO A 90 16.15 -4.36 20.51
C PRO A 90 16.05 -3.70 19.13
N VAL A 91 15.37 -2.56 19.09
CA VAL A 91 15.31 -1.65 17.93
C VAL A 91 16.72 -1.13 17.63
N PRO A 92 17.28 -1.34 16.42
CA PRO A 92 18.55 -0.72 16.07
C PRO A 92 18.33 0.78 15.79
N ASP A 93 19.22 1.61 16.33
CA ASP A 93 19.31 3.03 16.01
C ASP A 93 19.56 3.19 14.50
N LEU A 94 18.55 3.69 13.77
CA LEU A 94 18.67 4.02 12.36
C LEU A 94 19.26 5.44 12.24
N ASP A 95 20.54 5.51 11.89
CA ASP A 95 21.13 6.70 11.28
C ASP A 95 20.49 6.89 9.90
N VAL A 96 19.44 7.72 9.84
CA VAL A 96 18.71 8.01 8.60
C VAL A 96 19.54 8.96 7.74
N ASP A 97 20.03 8.46 6.61
CA ASP A 97 20.72 9.27 5.60
C ASP A 97 19.74 10.24 4.94
N LEU A 98 20.01 11.55 5.01
CA LEU A 98 19.11 12.61 4.56
C LEU A 98 18.92 12.62 3.03
N GLU A 99 19.81 11.96 2.27
CA GLU A 99 19.66 11.82 0.80
C GLU A 99 18.60 10.78 0.40
N ASP A 100 18.30 9.77 1.24
CA ASP A 100 17.23 8.79 1.01
C ASP A 100 15.81 9.36 1.26
N LEU A 101 15.72 10.50 1.96
CA LEU A 101 14.46 11.21 2.22
C LEU A 101 14.05 12.17 1.08
N ALA A 102 14.86 12.31 0.03
CA ALA A 102 14.54 13.12 -1.15
C ALA A 102 13.37 12.57 -1.99
N PHE A 103 12.92 11.34 -1.70
CA PHE A 103 11.72 10.69 -2.24
C PHE A 103 10.42 11.23 -1.64
N LEU A 104 10.50 11.89 -0.48
CA LEU A 104 9.35 12.46 0.18
C LEU A 104 8.96 13.72 -0.57
N ASP A 105 7.72 13.76 -1.04
CA ASP A 105 7.02 14.91 -1.60
C ASP A 105 6.87 16.06 -0.57
N LEU A 106 7.80 16.21 0.38
CA LEU A 106 7.87 17.26 1.37
C LEU A 106 8.41 18.53 0.71
N ASP A 107 7.77 19.65 1.04
CA ASP A 107 8.31 20.96 0.71
C ASP A 107 9.72 21.06 1.33
N PRO A 108 10.76 21.45 0.57
CA PRO A 108 12.12 21.62 1.10
C PRO A 108 12.18 22.48 2.37
N ASP A 109 11.28 23.47 2.47
CA ASP A 109 11.20 24.37 3.62
C ASP A 109 10.58 23.67 4.86
N GLU A 110 9.69 22.69 4.65
CA GLU A 110 9.11 21.84 5.70
C GLU A 110 10.14 20.83 6.24
N LEU A 111 10.98 20.28 5.35
CA LEU A 111 12.09 19.39 5.72
C LEU A 111 13.13 20.15 6.57
N ALA A 112 13.49 21.37 6.15
CA ALA A 112 14.45 22.22 6.86
C ALA A 112 13.93 22.65 8.26
N ALA A 113 12.64 22.97 8.37
CA ALA A 113 12.02 23.34 9.64
C ALA A 113 11.98 22.18 10.65
N ARG A 114 11.78 20.94 10.17
CA ARG A 114 11.61 19.75 11.01
C ARG A 114 12.94 19.19 11.54
N PHE A 115 14.02 19.29 10.76
CA PHE A 115 15.35 18.77 11.14
C PHE A 115 16.33 19.85 11.62
N GLY A 116 15.89 21.10 11.78
CA GLY A 116 16.70 22.17 12.34
C GLY A 116 17.92 22.54 11.48
N VAL A 117 17.93 22.17 10.20
CA VAL A 117 19.03 22.51 9.28
C VAL A 117 18.87 23.96 8.86
N ARG A 118 19.69 24.84 9.42
CA ARG A 118 19.83 26.21 8.94
C ARG A 118 20.39 26.14 7.50
N ALA A 119 19.64 26.62 6.52
CA ALA A 119 20.17 26.90 5.19
C ALA A 119 21.32 27.90 5.31
N GLY A 120 22.56 27.39 5.23
CA GLY A 120 23.77 28.21 5.16
C GLY A 120 23.98 28.70 3.71
N PRO A 121 24.51 29.92 3.51
CA PRO A 121 24.68 30.51 2.20
C PRO A 121 25.79 29.79 1.40
N GLY A 122 25.68 29.83 0.06
CA GLY A 122 26.54 29.16 -0.92
C GLY A 122 28.03 29.58 -0.94
N PRO A 123 28.77 29.26 -2.03
CA PRO A 123 29.87 28.30 -1.97
C PRO A 123 31.29 28.88 -1.75
N ARG A 124 32.08 28.06 -1.02
CA ARG A 124 33.54 27.75 -0.98
C ARG A 124 34.60 28.78 -1.42
N PRO A 125 35.78 28.70 -0.77
CA PRO A 125 36.94 28.21 -1.53
C PRO A 125 37.81 27.15 -0.82
N THR A 126 38.30 26.25 -1.67
CA THR A 126 39.48 25.36 -1.66
C THR A 126 40.42 25.27 -0.45
N GLY A 127 40.81 24.03 -0.11
CA GLY A 127 42.22 23.73 0.16
C GLY A 127 42.52 22.56 1.10
N VAL A 128 43.30 21.62 0.56
CA VAL A 128 44.31 20.76 1.23
C VAL A 128 43.87 19.37 1.72
N SER A 129 44.68 18.40 1.28
CA SER A 129 44.58 16.95 1.42
C SER A 129 45.52 16.37 2.48
N LEU A 130 45.06 15.28 3.12
CA LEU A 130 45.78 14.08 3.65
C LEU A 130 46.62 14.22 4.96
N PRO A 131 46.92 13.12 5.73
CA PRO A 131 46.98 11.70 5.33
C PRO A 131 46.40 10.62 6.29
N ARG A 132 46.56 9.36 5.84
CA ARG A 132 46.21 8.04 6.40
C ARG A 132 46.97 7.63 7.69
N GLY A 133 46.36 6.69 8.44
CA GLY A 133 47.01 5.68 9.31
C GLY A 133 45.95 4.65 9.76
N CYS A 134 46.02 3.37 9.35
CA CYS A 134 46.51 2.19 10.13
C CYS A 134 45.80 2.02 11.50
N GLY A 135 45.19 0.90 11.91
CA GLY A 135 44.97 -0.44 11.37
C GLY A 135 44.54 -1.39 12.52
N ASP A 136 43.57 -2.28 12.23
CA ASP A 136 43.24 -3.60 12.86
C ASP A 136 42.93 -3.72 14.38
N PRO A 137 42.33 -4.84 14.89
CA PRO A 137 41.92 -6.09 14.21
C PRO A 137 40.50 -6.63 14.51
N GLY A 138 40.03 -7.50 13.61
CA GLY A 138 39.48 -8.85 13.88
C GLY A 138 38.41 -9.07 14.95
N PHE A 139 37.18 -9.33 14.51
CA PHE A 139 36.27 -10.27 15.18
C PHE A 139 35.57 -11.15 14.15
N GLU A 140 36.05 -12.39 14.05
CA GLU A 140 35.30 -13.49 13.43
C GLU A 140 34.04 -13.75 14.27
N ARG A 141 32.87 -13.60 13.67
CA ARG A 141 31.64 -14.22 14.18
C ARG A 141 31.06 -15.13 13.11
N GLN A 142 31.32 -16.41 13.35
CA GLN A 142 30.45 -17.56 13.15
C GLN A 142 29.16 -17.23 12.39
N GLN A 143 29.14 -17.56 11.09
CA GLN A 143 27.90 -17.60 10.31
C GLN A 143 27.04 -18.74 10.87
N SER A 144 26.13 -18.39 11.78
CA SER A 144 25.05 -19.27 12.20
C SER A 144 24.14 -19.47 11.01
N ARG A 145 24.32 -20.62 10.37
CA ARG A 145 23.48 -21.20 9.32
C ARG A 145 22.06 -21.37 9.90
N ILE A 146 21.24 -20.34 9.78
CA ILE A 146 19.80 -20.47 10.01
C ILE A 146 19.27 -21.36 8.89
N ALA A 147 18.78 -22.53 9.28
CA ALA A 147 18.13 -23.47 8.41
C ALA A 147 16.95 -22.77 7.73
N ARG A 148 17.08 -22.54 6.42
CA ARG A 148 15.99 -22.08 5.58
C ARG A 148 14.93 -23.16 5.56
N THR A 149 13.80 -22.90 6.19
CA THR A 149 12.55 -23.60 5.90
C THR A 149 12.28 -23.45 4.39
N PRO A 150 11.89 -24.51 3.68
CA PRO A 150 11.68 -24.42 2.24
C PRO A 150 10.47 -23.52 1.98
N VAL A 151 10.74 -22.26 1.64
CA VAL A 151 9.83 -21.45 0.84
C VAL A 151 9.61 -22.25 -0.42
N CYS A 152 8.36 -22.58 -0.75
CA CYS A 152 8.03 -23.12 -2.05
C CYS A 152 8.67 -22.21 -3.10
N ASP A 153 9.70 -22.73 -3.80
CA ASP A 153 10.42 -22.07 -4.89
C ASP A 153 9.46 -21.90 -6.09
N ARG A 154 8.47 -21.02 -5.93
CA ARG A 154 7.81 -20.39 -7.06
C ARG A 154 8.70 -19.20 -7.43
N PRO A 155 9.27 -19.14 -8.66
CA PRO A 155 10.04 -17.97 -9.06
C PRO A 155 9.18 -16.72 -8.83
N PRO A 156 9.73 -15.63 -8.26
CA PRO A 156 8.96 -14.42 -8.04
C PRO A 156 8.37 -14.01 -9.38
N GLN A 157 7.05 -14.12 -9.51
CA GLN A 157 6.32 -13.63 -10.66
C GLN A 157 6.80 -12.20 -10.88
N ALA A 158 7.15 -11.86 -12.13
CA ALA A 158 7.75 -10.56 -12.43
C ALA A 158 6.88 -9.45 -11.84
N GLU A 159 7.35 -8.84 -10.73
CA GLU A 159 6.55 -7.90 -9.96
C GLU A 159 6.15 -6.74 -10.87
N ASP A 160 4.85 -6.43 -10.92
CA ASP A 160 4.36 -5.30 -11.71
C ASP A 160 5.06 -4.01 -11.24
N PRO A 161 5.85 -3.35 -12.11
CA PRO A 161 6.59 -2.14 -11.73
C PRO A 161 5.66 -1.02 -11.26
N VAL A 162 4.43 -0.96 -11.78
CA VAL A 162 3.41 0.00 -11.34
C VAL A 162 2.97 -0.32 -9.92
N ALA A 163 2.60 -1.56 -9.62
CA ALA A 163 2.19 -1.97 -8.28
C ALA A 163 3.32 -1.75 -7.25
N ARG A 164 4.57 -2.07 -7.60
CA ARG A 164 5.74 -1.80 -6.75
C ARG A 164 5.93 -0.30 -6.50
N TRP A 165 5.80 0.54 -7.53
CA TRP A 165 5.86 1.99 -7.37
C TRP A 165 4.76 2.50 -6.43
N ARG A 166 3.51 2.04 -6.62
CA ARG A 166 2.39 2.42 -5.76
C ARG A 166 2.63 2.06 -4.31
N ALA A 167 3.21 0.88 -4.04
CA ALA A 167 3.48 0.45 -2.67
C ALA A 167 4.42 1.43 -1.95
N ARG A 168 5.50 1.83 -2.63
CA ARG A 168 6.44 2.84 -2.12
C ARG A 168 5.76 4.20 -1.94
N ALA A 169 5.00 4.64 -2.94
CA ALA A 169 4.31 5.93 -2.89
C ALA A 169 3.26 6.00 -1.76
N VAL A 170 2.53 4.91 -1.51
CA VAL A 170 1.57 4.79 -0.41
C VAL A 170 2.29 4.75 0.94
N CYS A 171 3.38 4.00 1.09
CA CYS A 171 4.21 4.02 2.30
C CYS A 171 4.68 5.44 2.64
N CYS A 172 5.25 6.16 1.69
CA CYS A 172 5.72 7.53 1.93
C CYS A 172 4.58 8.51 2.21
N ALA A 173 3.41 8.30 1.60
CA ALA A 173 2.23 9.10 1.90
C ALA A 173 1.66 8.85 3.31
N LEU A 174 1.77 7.62 3.83
CA LEU A 174 1.43 7.27 5.21
C LEU A 174 2.45 7.85 6.20
N GLU A 175 3.74 7.71 5.90
CA GLU A 175 4.82 8.23 6.74
C GLU A 175 4.79 9.76 6.85
N ALA A 176 4.47 10.45 5.75
CA ALA A 176 4.22 11.90 5.73
C ALA A 176 3.07 12.36 6.66
N ARG A 177 2.26 11.42 7.16
CA ARG A 177 1.18 11.64 8.13
C ARG A 177 1.50 11.09 9.52
N GLY A 178 2.74 10.66 9.75
CA GLY A 178 3.18 10.05 11.01
C GLY A 178 2.74 8.60 11.21
N VAL A 179 2.34 7.92 10.13
CA VAL A 179 1.89 6.52 10.14
C VAL A 179 2.94 5.67 9.40
N PRO A 180 3.94 5.12 10.09
CA PRO A 180 4.91 4.22 9.45
C PRO A 180 4.20 2.96 8.93
N ALA A 181 4.63 2.50 7.76
CA ALA A 181 4.08 1.34 7.08
C ALA A 181 5.16 0.54 6.38
N GLU A 182 4.99 -0.77 6.33
CA GLU A 182 5.90 -1.71 5.67
C GLU A 182 5.30 -2.19 4.35
N VAL A 183 6.16 -2.43 3.36
CA VAL A 183 5.80 -3.15 2.14
C VAL A 183 6.11 -4.63 2.34
N GLY A 184 5.10 -5.48 2.18
CA GLY A 184 5.22 -6.92 2.05
C GLY A 184 4.49 -7.42 0.82
N HIS A 185 4.06 -8.67 0.87
CA HIS A 185 3.27 -9.31 -0.18
C HIS A 185 2.04 -9.97 0.44
N ALA A 186 0.89 -9.78 -0.20
CA ALA A 186 -0.32 -10.52 0.14
C ALA A 186 -0.16 -12.00 -0.22
N GLY A 187 -1.04 -12.86 0.30
CA GLY A 187 -1.00 -14.31 0.02
C GLY A 187 -1.11 -14.69 -1.46
N ASP A 188 -1.57 -13.75 -2.30
CA ASP A 188 -1.67 -13.89 -3.75
C ASP A 188 -0.48 -13.28 -4.52
N GLY A 189 0.59 -12.88 -3.81
CA GLY A 189 1.83 -12.35 -4.38
C GLY A 189 1.81 -10.86 -4.71
N ARG A 190 0.68 -10.17 -4.57
CA ARG A 190 0.61 -8.73 -4.84
C ARG A 190 1.31 -7.90 -3.76
N PRO A 191 1.94 -6.75 -4.09
CA PRO A 191 2.48 -5.85 -3.09
C PRO A 191 1.40 -5.42 -2.09
N GLU A 192 1.71 -5.53 -0.81
CA GLU A 192 0.83 -5.14 0.30
C GLU A 192 1.53 -4.08 1.14
N VAL A 193 0.86 -2.95 1.38
CA VAL A 193 1.30 -1.96 2.36
C VAL A 193 0.52 -2.18 3.65
N ARG A 194 1.22 -2.41 4.76
CA ARG A 194 0.60 -2.63 6.07
C ARG A 194 1.15 -1.69 7.13
N THR A 195 0.29 -1.17 7.98
CA THR A 195 0.72 -0.45 9.20
C THR A 195 0.77 -1.40 10.38
N ALA A 196 1.51 -1.03 11.43
CA ALA A 196 1.30 -1.62 12.75
C ALA A 196 -0.12 -1.29 13.26
N PHE A 197 -0.59 -2.03 14.27
CA PHE A 197 -1.78 -1.64 15.03
C PHE A 197 -1.48 -0.38 15.85
N ARG A 198 -2.29 0.66 15.66
CA ARG A 198 -2.12 1.96 16.31
C ARG A 198 -3.45 2.50 16.81
N THR A 199 -3.42 3.21 17.92
CA THR A 199 -4.61 3.80 18.56
C THR A 199 -5.14 5.02 17.80
N ASP A 200 -4.26 5.78 17.13
CA ASP A 200 -4.61 6.96 16.32
C ASP A 200 -5.40 6.62 15.05
N LEU A 201 -5.34 5.36 14.59
CA LEU A 201 -6.14 4.85 13.47
C LEU A 201 -7.51 4.31 13.90
N ALA A 202 -7.76 4.13 15.20
CA ALA A 202 -8.95 3.44 15.68
C ALA A 202 -10.26 4.17 15.35
N ASP A 203 -10.28 5.50 15.46
CA ASP A 203 -11.46 6.30 15.09
C ASP A 203 -11.77 6.23 13.59
N LEU A 204 -10.73 6.32 12.76
CA LEU A 204 -10.85 6.21 11.31
C LEU A 204 -11.37 4.83 10.92
N ALA A 205 -10.80 3.76 11.49
CA ALA A 205 -11.22 2.39 11.24
C ALA A 205 -12.69 2.18 11.66
N ARG A 206 -13.07 2.59 12.88
CA ARG A 206 -14.47 2.48 13.35
C ARG A 206 -15.48 3.23 12.47
N GLY A 207 -15.09 4.38 11.91
CA GLY A 207 -15.95 5.11 10.98
C GLY A 207 -16.19 4.37 9.66
N TRP A 208 -15.23 3.54 9.25
CA TRP A 208 -15.20 2.85 7.96
C TRP A 208 -15.54 1.36 8.03
N THR A 209 -15.70 0.78 9.22
CA THR A 209 -16.03 -0.64 9.38
C THR A 209 -17.32 -0.83 10.17
N THR A 210 -18.16 -1.76 9.74
CA THR A 210 -19.27 -2.26 10.55
C THR A 210 -18.79 -3.14 11.70
N ASP A 211 -19.69 -3.51 12.61
CA ASP A 211 -19.46 -4.52 13.64
C ASP A 211 -19.06 -5.90 13.07
N ARG A 212 -19.43 -6.17 11.82
CA ARG A 212 -19.08 -7.39 11.06
C ARG A 212 -17.76 -7.28 10.29
N GLY A 213 -17.04 -6.16 10.43
CA GLY A 213 -15.77 -5.94 9.73
C GLY A 213 -15.90 -5.63 8.24
N THR A 214 -17.12 -5.44 7.72
CA THR A 214 -17.33 -4.99 6.34
C THR A 214 -17.17 -3.48 6.23
N LYS A 215 -16.67 -3.00 5.09
CA LYS A 215 -16.57 -1.56 4.85
C LYS A 215 -17.94 -0.88 4.82
N VAL A 216 -17.99 0.30 5.40
CA VAL A 216 -19.12 1.24 5.32
C VAL A 216 -18.57 2.62 5.00
N LEU A 217 -19.36 3.45 4.30
CA LEU A 217 -19.00 4.85 4.09
C LEU A 217 -19.45 5.68 5.30
N PRO A 218 -18.57 6.48 5.93
CA PRO A 218 -18.97 7.33 7.05
C PRO A 218 -20.10 8.31 6.66
N PRO A 219 -21.04 8.60 7.58
CA PRO A 219 -22.04 9.65 7.38
C PRO A 219 -21.37 11.00 7.11
N GLY A 220 -21.88 11.75 6.13
CA GLY A 220 -21.34 13.07 5.79
C GLY A 220 -20.00 13.03 5.04
N PHE A 221 -19.56 11.85 4.58
CA PHE A 221 -18.33 11.73 3.81
C PHE A 221 -18.36 12.60 2.54
N GLU A 222 -17.25 13.30 2.29
CA GLU A 222 -17.02 14.13 1.11
C GLU A 222 -15.66 13.78 0.49
N LEU A 223 -15.61 13.79 -0.85
CA LEU A 223 -14.36 13.67 -1.58
C LEU A 223 -13.72 15.04 -1.75
N ASP A 224 -12.54 15.20 -1.16
CA ASP A 224 -11.69 16.37 -1.32
C ASP A 224 -10.34 15.99 -1.94
N GLY A 225 -9.51 17.02 -2.20
CA GLY A 225 -8.20 16.84 -2.82
C GLY A 225 -7.31 15.83 -2.13
N PRO A 226 -7.04 15.94 -0.80
CA PRO A 226 -6.18 15.00 -0.10
C PRO A 226 -6.64 13.53 -0.18
N ARG A 227 -7.95 13.25 -0.01
CA ARG A 227 -8.49 11.89 -0.17
C ARG A 227 -8.36 11.39 -1.60
N LEU A 228 -8.73 12.22 -2.58
CA LEU A 228 -8.59 11.88 -4.00
C LEU A 228 -7.13 11.63 -4.39
N ARG A 229 -6.19 12.38 -3.81
CA ARG A 229 -4.76 12.20 -4.04
C ARG A 229 -4.31 10.80 -3.61
N LEU A 230 -4.67 10.37 -2.40
CA LEU A 230 -4.32 9.03 -1.92
C LEU A 230 -5.01 7.92 -2.71
N TRP A 231 -6.26 8.14 -3.12
CA TRP A 231 -6.97 7.19 -3.98
C TRP A 231 -6.30 7.06 -5.35
N VAL A 232 -5.88 8.17 -5.96
CA VAL A 232 -5.12 8.18 -7.22
C VAL A 232 -3.79 7.43 -7.08
N LEU A 233 -3.06 7.67 -5.99
CA LEU A 233 -1.80 6.97 -5.71
C LEU A 233 -1.99 5.47 -5.59
N ALA A 234 -3.06 5.02 -4.92
CA ALA A 234 -3.30 3.59 -4.69
C ALA A 234 -3.93 2.88 -5.91
N ALA A 235 -4.81 3.55 -6.67
CA ALA A 235 -5.64 2.88 -7.66
C ALA A 235 -6.03 3.73 -8.89
N GLY A 236 -5.42 4.90 -9.08
CA GLY A 236 -5.74 5.80 -10.20
C GLY A 236 -4.94 5.49 -11.47
N GLY A 237 -5.59 5.45 -12.62
CA GLY A 237 -4.91 5.22 -13.90
C GLY A 237 -5.71 5.66 -15.11
N ARG A 238 -5.01 6.03 -16.18
CA ARG A 238 -5.64 6.34 -17.48
C ARG A 238 -6.03 5.07 -18.21
N ASP A 239 -7.28 5.05 -18.65
CA ASP A 239 -7.83 4.02 -19.54
C ASP A 239 -8.39 4.69 -20.80
N GLY A 240 -7.53 4.76 -21.83
CA GLY A 240 -7.81 5.44 -23.09
C GLY A 240 -8.17 6.92 -22.88
N ARG A 241 -9.43 7.27 -23.13
CA ARG A 241 -9.96 8.65 -22.96
C ARG A 241 -10.54 8.92 -21.57
N ALA A 242 -10.58 7.92 -20.70
CA ALA A 242 -11.10 8.04 -19.35
C ALA A 242 -10.00 7.96 -18.32
N TYR A 243 -10.30 8.48 -17.13
CA TYR A 243 -9.48 8.27 -15.94
C TYR A 243 -10.25 7.36 -14.99
N SER A 244 -9.60 6.30 -14.51
CA SER A 244 -10.21 5.26 -13.68
C SER A 244 -9.64 5.32 -12.27
N LEU A 245 -10.51 5.16 -11.26
CA LEU A 245 -10.16 4.97 -9.86
C LEU A 245 -10.63 3.60 -9.42
N GLY A 246 -9.71 2.67 -9.16
CA GLY A 246 -10.05 1.31 -8.75
C GLY A 246 -10.81 1.28 -7.42
N LEU A 247 -11.82 0.42 -7.36
CA LEU A 247 -12.66 0.15 -6.21
C LEU A 247 -12.30 -1.19 -5.58
N ASP A 248 -12.75 -1.38 -4.36
CA ASP A 248 -12.68 -2.67 -3.69
C ASP A 248 -13.75 -3.64 -4.26
N PRO A 249 -13.35 -4.82 -4.80
CA PRO A 249 -14.30 -5.78 -5.35
C PRO A 249 -15.25 -6.38 -4.32
N VAL A 250 -14.91 -6.36 -3.03
CA VAL A 250 -15.75 -6.91 -1.94
C VAL A 250 -16.72 -5.85 -1.42
N ALA A 251 -16.34 -4.57 -1.41
CA ALA A 251 -17.13 -3.48 -0.84
C ALA A 251 -18.14 -2.84 -1.82
N ARG A 252 -18.81 -3.66 -2.63
CA ARG A 252 -19.75 -3.17 -3.68
C ARG A 252 -20.97 -2.42 -3.16
N CYS A 253 -21.27 -2.58 -1.87
CA CYS A 253 -22.30 -1.78 -1.20
C CYS A 253 -21.96 -0.28 -1.18
N LEU A 254 -20.70 0.12 -1.40
CA LEU A 254 -20.26 1.52 -1.40
C LEU A 254 -20.39 2.19 -2.76
N ASP A 255 -20.60 1.44 -3.84
CA ASP A 255 -20.53 1.94 -5.22
C ASP A 255 -21.39 3.18 -5.46
N GLU A 256 -22.69 3.12 -5.12
CA GLU A 256 -23.64 4.23 -5.32
C GLU A 256 -23.33 5.44 -4.42
N LEU A 257 -22.78 5.18 -3.23
CA LEU A 257 -22.38 6.23 -2.30
C LEU A 257 -21.14 6.97 -2.81
N LEU A 258 -20.15 6.23 -3.33
CA LEU A 258 -18.94 6.79 -3.93
C LEU A 258 -19.24 7.49 -5.26
N LEU A 259 -20.17 6.99 -6.07
CA LEU A 259 -20.70 7.71 -7.23
C LEU A 259 -21.31 9.04 -6.82
N THR A 260 -22.11 9.05 -5.75
CA THR A 260 -22.73 10.27 -5.21
C THR A 260 -21.68 11.25 -4.69
N ALA A 261 -20.68 10.79 -3.95
CA ALA A 261 -19.56 11.62 -3.51
C ALA A 261 -18.77 12.20 -4.71
N SER A 262 -18.54 11.40 -5.77
CA SER A 262 -17.85 11.85 -6.98
C SER A 262 -18.63 12.95 -7.72
N ARG A 263 -19.96 12.87 -7.73
CA ARG A 263 -20.84 13.90 -8.29
C ARG A 263 -20.73 15.20 -7.51
N ARG A 264 -20.73 15.14 -6.17
CA ARG A 264 -20.54 16.31 -5.29
C ARG A 264 -19.17 16.97 -5.47
N ALA A 265 -18.12 16.18 -5.71
CA ALA A 265 -16.79 16.69 -6.03
C ALA A 265 -16.66 17.28 -7.46
N GLY A 266 -17.71 17.19 -8.29
CA GLY A 266 -17.71 17.70 -9.67
C GLY A 266 -17.05 16.77 -10.69
N LEU A 267 -16.76 15.52 -10.32
CA LEU A 267 -16.13 14.51 -11.18
C LEU A 267 -17.16 13.76 -12.02
N GLY A 268 -18.35 13.50 -11.47
CA GLY A 268 -19.45 12.84 -12.17
C GLY A 268 -19.05 11.50 -12.79
N ALA A 269 -18.43 10.62 -12.00
CA ALA A 269 -17.96 9.33 -12.47
C ALA A 269 -19.12 8.37 -12.81
N THR A 270 -18.82 7.31 -13.52
CA THR A 270 -19.70 6.15 -13.76
C THR A 270 -19.01 4.87 -13.30
N LEU A 271 -19.75 3.84 -12.92
CA LEU A 271 -19.14 2.52 -12.64
C LEU A 271 -18.62 1.89 -13.93
N ALA A 272 -17.48 1.23 -13.85
CA ALA A 272 -16.84 0.47 -14.91
C ALA A 272 -16.04 -0.70 -14.32
N GLY A 273 -15.46 -1.52 -15.19
CA GLY A 273 -14.76 -2.75 -14.80
C GLY A 273 -15.72 -3.91 -14.58
N ASP A 274 -15.15 -5.09 -14.34
CA ASP A 274 -15.89 -6.29 -14.02
C ASP A 274 -16.08 -6.44 -12.49
N GLY A 275 -16.56 -7.60 -12.04
CA GLY A 275 -16.75 -7.89 -10.62
C GLY A 275 -15.44 -7.94 -9.82
N ARG A 276 -14.32 -8.30 -10.46
CA ARG A 276 -13.01 -8.50 -9.81
C ARG A 276 -12.17 -7.22 -9.77
N SER A 277 -12.33 -6.35 -10.76
CA SER A 277 -11.61 -5.08 -10.87
C SER A 277 -12.56 -3.92 -11.14
N PRO A 278 -13.51 -3.62 -10.23
CA PRO A 278 -14.37 -2.46 -10.41
C PRO A 278 -13.61 -1.15 -10.33
N ALA A 279 -14.12 -0.13 -11.02
CA ALA A 279 -13.56 1.20 -10.98
C ALA A 279 -14.63 2.28 -11.16
N LEU A 280 -14.37 3.46 -10.61
CA LEU A 280 -15.04 4.69 -11.02
C LEU A 280 -14.34 5.27 -12.26
N ARG A 281 -15.10 5.44 -13.34
CA ARG A 281 -14.63 5.99 -14.62
C ARG A 281 -15.05 7.44 -14.77
N ILE A 282 -14.07 8.33 -14.97
CA ILE A 282 -14.24 9.76 -15.17
C ILE A 282 -13.94 10.10 -16.64
N VAL A 283 -14.98 10.47 -17.37
CA VAL A 283 -14.90 10.77 -18.81
C VAL A 283 -15.01 12.26 -19.05
N GLY A 284 -14.17 12.78 -19.94
CA GLY A 284 -14.25 14.15 -20.43
C GLY A 284 -13.21 15.08 -19.81
N ALA A 285 -12.58 15.90 -20.66
CA ALA A 285 -11.45 16.75 -20.30
C ALA A 285 -11.73 17.70 -19.12
N ARG A 286 -12.93 18.28 -19.04
CA ARG A 286 -13.29 19.19 -17.94
C ARG A 286 -13.31 18.49 -16.57
N ARG A 287 -13.82 17.26 -16.52
CA ARG A 287 -13.92 16.48 -15.27
C ARG A 287 -12.55 15.94 -14.86
N GLN A 288 -11.73 15.52 -15.83
CA GLN A 288 -10.35 15.09 -15.58
C GLN A 288 -9.45 16.27 -15.16
N GLY A 289 -9.60 17.43 -15.79
CA GLY A 289 -8.93 18.66 -15.36
C GLY A 289 -9.33 19.06 -13.94
N ARG A 290 -10.62 18.94 -13.59
CA ARG A 290 -11.08 19.14 -12.21
C ARG A 290 -10.46 18.15 -11.23
N LEU A 291 -10.32 16.87 -11.62
CA LEU A 291 -9.60 15.90 -10.81
C LEU A 291 -8.14 16.33 -10.63
N GLY A 292 -7.45 16.74 -11.70
CA GLY A 292 -6.08 17.27 -11.65
C GLY A 292 -5.92 18.45 -10.69
N GLU A 293 -6.84 19.42 -10.73
CA GLU A 293 -6.87 20.55 -9.78
C GLU A 293 -7.02 20.09 -8.32
N LEU A 294 -7.90 19.11 -8.08
CA LEU A 294 -8.17 18.59 -6.75
C LEU A 294 -6.99 17.78 -6.20
N VAL A 295 -6.40 16.89 -6.98
CA VAL A 295 -5.30 16.05 -6.51
C VAL A 295 -3.98 16.81 -6.37
N GLY A 296 -3.84 17.94 -7.05
CA GLY A 296 -2.65 18.79 -6.98
C GLY A 296 -1.49 18.28 -7.84
N ARG A 297 -0.29 18.75 -7.51
CA ARG A 297 0.95 18.48 -8.25
C ARG A 297 1.31 16.99 -8.19
N PRO A 298 1.71 16.36 -9.30
CA PRO A 298 2.16 14.97 -9.28
C PRO A 298 3.41 14.77 -8.40
N PRO A 299 3.58 13.58 -7.79
CA PRO A 299 4.85 13.17 -7.18
C PRO A 299 6.00 13.21 -8.20
N ARG A 300 7.24 13.39 -7.72
CA ARG A 300 8.42 13.56 -8.59
C ARG A 300 8.80 12.30 -9.37
N ASP A 301 8.54 11.14 -8.82
CA ASP A 301 8.89 9.82 -9.34
C ASP A 301 7.70 9.13 -10.05
N LEU A 302 6.70 9.92 -10.46
CA LEU A 302 5.47 9.44 -11.07
C LEU A 302 5.70 8.52 -12.27
N VAL A 303 5.09 7.34 -12.24
CA VAL A 303 4.96 6.48 -13.43
C VAL A 303 3.89 7.04 -14.37
N GLU A 304 4.20 7.05 -15.68
CA GLU A 304 3.31 7.58 -16.71
C GLU A 304 1.91 6.95 -16.68
N GLY A 305 0.90 7.77 -16.93
CA GLY A 305 -0.50 7.31 -16.98
C GLY A 305 -1.20 7.18 -15.62
N ILE A 306 -0.48 7.31 -14.50
CA ILE A 306 -1.10 7.29 -13.17
C ILE A 306 -1.75 8.61 -12.82
N TRP A 307 -1.13 9.76 -13.10
CA TRP A 307 -1.69 11.06 -12.66
C TRP A 307 -2.71 11.63 -13.66
N PRO A 308 -3.80 12.25 -13.18
CA PRO A 308 -4.69 13.01 -14.05
C PRO A 308 -3.96 14.25 -14.61
N VAL A 309 -4.26 14.61 -15.86
CA VAL A 309 -3.77 15.84 -16.52
C VAL A 309 -4.93 16.64 -17.06
#